data_AF-A0A7V8V1J9-F1
#
_entry.id   AF-A0A7V8V1J9-F1
#
_cell.length_a   1.000
_cell.length_b   1.000
_cell.length_c   1.000
_cell.angle_alpha   90.00
_cell.angle_beta   90.00
_cell.angle_gamma   90.00
#
_symmetry.space_group_name_H-M   'P 1'
#
loop_
_entity.id
_entity.type
_entity.pdbx_description
1 polymer ?
#
loop_
_entity_poly.entity_id
_entity_poly.type
_entity_poly.pdbx_seq_one_letter_code
_entity_poly.pdbx_strand_id
1 'polypeptide(L)' 'MYDSDEYDEDWIDDEPEDDQDDTMICPECGAEIFDDVDVCPVCLHAIIHNTSPWAGKSFAWIIFGLLGIIATIVALAILF' A
#
# COMPACT_ATOMS: atom_id res chain seq x y z
N MET A 1 7.34 -27.48 50.53
CA MET A 1 6.01 -27.43 49.87
C MET A 1 5.83 -26.02 49.40
N TYR A 2 5.85 -25.82 48.09
CA TYR A 2 5.57 -24.54 47.44
C TYR A 2 4.46 -24.87 46.44
N ASP A 3 3.22 -24.49 46.77
CA ASP A 3 2.09 -24.48 45.84
C ASP A 3 2.37 -23.37 44.84
N SER A 4 2.39 -23.72 43.57
CA SER A 4 2.66 -22.82 42.46
C SER A 4 1.62 -23.08 41.39
N ASP A 5 0.37 -22.96 41.80
CA ASP A 5 -0.82 -23.16 40.99
C ASP A 5 -1.32 -21.77 40.60
N GLU A 6 -0.70 -21.21 39.56
CA GLU A 6 -1.34 -20.25 38.65
C GLU A 6 -0.44 -20.11 37.42
N TYR A 7 -0.44 -21.14 36.56
CA TYR A 7 -0.04 -20.93 35.17
C TYR A 7 -1.20 -20.16 34.54
N ASP A 8 -1.01 -18.85 34.43
CA ASP A 8 -1.80 -17.95 33.61
C ASP A 8 -2.10 -18.64 32.27
N GLU A 9 -3.38 -18.74 31.92
CA GLU A 9 -3.83 -19.26 30.65
C GLU A 9 -3.19 -18.42 29.54
N ASP A 10 -2.13 -18.98 28.95
CA ASP A 10 -1.37 -18.43 27.85
C ASP A 10 -2.34 -17.98 26.76
N TRP A 11 -2.41 -16.66 26.60
CA TRP A 11 -2.96 -15.91 25.49
C TRP A 11 -3.13 -16.75 24.22
N ILE A 12 -4.37 -17.14 23.93
CA ILE A 12 -4.74 -17.56 22.58
C ILE A 12 -4.76 -16.26 21.77
N ASP A 13 -3.65 -16.03 21.08
CA ASP A 13 -3.48 -14.99 20.09
C ASP A 13 -4.37 -15.36 18.89
N ASP A 14 -5.67 -15.05 18.98
CA ASP A 14 -6.59 -15.00 17.83
C ASP A 14 -6.22 -13.78 16.96
N GLU A 15 -4.95 -13.63 16.58
CA GLU A 15 -4.59 -12.79 15.46
C GLU A 15 -5.14 -13.49 14.20
N PRO A 16 -6.01 -12.84 13.41
CA PRO A 16 -6.37 -13.39 12.12
C PRO A 16 -5.08 -13.46 11.30
N GLU A 17 -4.62 -14.68 10.99
CA GLU A 17 -3.63 -14.97 9.96
C GLU A 17 -4.16 -14.41 8.63
N ASP A 18 -3.96 -13.11 8.39
CA ASP A 18 -4.17 -12.43 7.10
C ASP A 18 -2.86 -12.47 6.28
N ASP A 19 -2.07 -13.53 6.50
CA ASP A 19 -0.94 -13.96 5.68
C ASP A 19 -1.46 -14.62 4.39
N GLN A 20 -2.43 -13.98 3.76
CA GLN A 20 -2.68 -14.19 2.35
C GLN A 20 -1.47 -13.59 1.65
N ASP A 21 -0.46 -14.42 1.38
CA ASP A 21 0.64 -14.08 0.49
C ASP A 21 0.04 -13.47 -0.78
N ASP A 22 0.09 -12.14 -0.89
CA ASP A 22 -0.54 -11.38 -1.96
C ASP A 22 0.13 -11.81 -3.27
N THR A 23 -0.58 -12.66 -4.02
CA THR A 23 -0.10 -13.20 -5.28
C THR A 23 -0.79 -12.48 -6.43
N MET A 24 -0.01 -12.14 -7.45
CA MET A 24 -0.47 -11.45 -8.64
C MET A 24 -0.17 -12.26 -9.90
N ILE A 25 -0.90 -11.97 -10.97
CA ILE A 25 -0.67 -12.58 -12.27
C ILE A 25 0.31 -11.70 -13.05
N CYS A 26 1.41 -12.29 -13.52
CA CYS A 26 2.37 -11.61 -14.37
C CYS A 26 1.67 -11.13 -15.67
N PRO A 27 1.73 -9.83 -16.01
CA PRO A 27 1.03 -9.28 -17.18
C PRO A 27 1.60 -9.77 -18.53
N GLU A 28 2.83 -10.29 -18.52
CA GLU A 28 3.52 -10.75 -19.73
C GLU A 28 3.31 -12.25 -20.00
N CYS A 29 3.42 -13.10 -18.97
CA CYS A 29 3.35 -14.56 -19.15
C CYS A 29 2.11 -15.22 -18.55
N GLY A 30 1.33 -14.50 -17.74
CA GLY A 30 0.15 -15.05 -17.08
C GLY A 30 0.45 -16.02 -15.93
N ALA A 31 1.71 -16.13 -15.50
CA ALA A 31 2.07 -16.94 -14.33
C ALA A 31 1.67 -16.24 -13.03
N GLU A 32 1.22 -17.03 -12.06
CA GLU A 32 1.01 -16.58 -10.69
C GLU A 32 2.37 -16.40 -10.00
N ILE A 33 2.60 -15.21 -9.47
CA ILE A 33 3.84 -14.79 -8.82
C ILE A 33 3.48 -14.02 -7.53
N PHE A 34 4.39 -13.94 -6.58
CA PHE A 34 4.21 -13.07 -5.42
C PHE A 34 4.31 -11.60 -5.85
N ASP A 35 3.56 -10.71 -5.20
CA ASP A 35 3.53 -9.28 -5.53
C ASP A 35 4.80 -8.52 -5.12
N ASP A 36 5.65 -9.13 -4.30
CA ASP A 36 6.90 -8.57 -3.81
C ASP A 36 8.09 -8.80 -4.77
N VAL A 37 7.89 -9.55 -5.86
CA VAL A 37 8.98 -9.88 -6.79
C VAL A 37 9.23 -8.76 -7.81
N ASP A 38 10.47 -8.29 -7.86
CA ASP A 38 10.90 -7.32 -8.88
C ASP A 38 10.94 -7.92 -10.29
N VAL A 39 11.16 -9.24 -10.39
CA VAL A 39 11.36 -9.97 -11.65
C VAL A 39 10.59 -11.28 -11.63
N CYS A 40 9.80 -11.53 -12.69
CA CYS A 40 9.06 -12.78 -12.82
C CYS A 40 10.01 -14.00 -12.95
N PRO A 41 9.88 -15.04 -12.11
CA PRO A 41 10.73 -16.24 -12.19
C PRO A 41 10.44 -17.12 -13.41
N VAL A 42 9.30 -16.92 -14.09
CA VAL A 42 8.88 -17.74 -15.24
C VAL A 42 9.38 -17.15 -16.56
N CYS A 43 9.18 -15.84 -16.78
CA CYS A 43 9.54 -15.18 -18.04
C CYS A 43 10.73 -14.22 -17.95
N LEU A 44 11.29 -14.01 -16.75
CA LEU A 44 12.39 -13.07 -16.48
C LEU A 44 12.09 -11.62 -16.89
N HIS A 45 10.82 -11.25 -17.03
CA HIS A 45 10.43 -9.86 -17.26
C HIS A 45 10.34 -9.11 -15.93
N ALA A 46 10.76 -7.84 -15.94
CA ALA A 46 10.66 -6.97 -14.78
C ALA A 46 9.19 -6.61 -14.51
N ILE A 47 8.74 -6.75 -13.27
CA ILE A 47 7.38 -6.36 -12.87
C ILE A 47 7.37 -4.85 -12.65
N ILE A 48 6.79 -4.13 -13.62
CA ILE A 48 6.60 -2.69 -13.50
C ILE A 48 5.37 -2.47 -12.63
N HIS A 49 5.60 -2.37 -11.33
CA HIS A 49 4.60 -1.87 -10.40
C HIS A 49 4.22 -0.46 -10.83
N ASN A 50 3.05 -0.33 -11.44
CA ASN A 50 2.47 0.98 -11.67
C ASN A 50 1.97 1.47 -10.31
N THR A 51 2.90 1.86 -9.44
CA THR A 51 2.61 2.57 -8.18
C THR A 51 2.11 3.94 -8.57
N SER A 52 0.91 3.99 -9.14
CA SER A 52 0.23 5.24 -9.40
C SER A 52 0.16 5.96 -8.05
N PRO A 53 0.80 7.13 -7.88
CA PRO A 53 0.72 7.91 -6.64
C PRO A 53 -0.70 8.43 -6.39
N TRP A 54 -1.67 7.96 -7.17
CA TRP A 54 -3.03 8.42 -7.30
C TRP A 54 -4.07 7.30 -7.17
N ALA A 55 -3.66 6.07 -6.81
CA ALA A 55 -4.59 4.94 -6.65
C ALA A 55 -5.46 5.00 -5.37
N GLY A 56 -5.23 5.98 -4.46
CA GLY A 56 -5.97 6.03 -3.19
C GLY A 56 -6.21 7.42 -2.59
N LYS A 57 -5.83 8.51 -3.26
CA LYS A 57 -6.02 9.86 -2.71
C LYS A 57 -7.26 10.50 -3.34
N SER A 58 -8.26 10.81 -2.51
CA SER A 58 -9.47 11.55 -2.89
C SER A 58 -9.08 12.76 -3.73
N PHE A 59 -9.44 12.73 -5.01
CA PHE A 59 -9.22 13.82 -5.99
C PHE A 59 -9.59 15.20 -5.44
N ALA A 60 -10.53 15.25 -4.49
CA ALA A 60 -10.91 16.47 -3.79
C ALA A 60 -9.70 17.19 -3.16
N TRP A 61 -8.77 16.48 -2.53
CA TRP A 61 -7.57 17.10 -1.93
C TRP A 61 -6.65 17.72 -2.98
N ILE A 62 -6.55 17.10 -4.15
CA ILE A 62 -5.75 17.62 -5.27
C ILE A 62 -6.40 18.87 -5.83
N ILE A 63 -7.73 18.90 -5.95
CA ILE A 63 -8.49 20.08 -6.37
C ILE A 63 -8.29 21.23 -5.36
N PHE A 64 -8.37 20.96 -4.06
CA PHE A 64 -8.14 21.98 -3.03
C PHE A 64 -6.72 22.55 -3.08
N GLY A 65 -5.70 21.70 -3.22
CA GLY A 65 -4.32 22.15 -3.38
C GLY A 65 -4.13 23.02 -4.63
N LEU A 66 -4.70 22.59 -5.75
CA LEU A 66 -4.59 23.31 -7.02
C LEU A 66 -5.34 24.65 -7.01
N LEU A 67 -6.50 24.72 -6.37
CA LEU A 67 -7.26 25.96 -6.19
C LEU A 67 -6.47 26.98 -5.34
N GLY A 68 -5.81 26.52 -4.27
CA GLY A 68 -4.94 27.36 -3.45
C GLY A 68 -3.78 27.97 -4.25
N ILE A 69 -3.11 27.17 -5.07
CA ILE A 69 -2.01 27.63 -5.94
C ILE A 69 -2.52 28.66 -6.96
N ILE A 70 -3.68 28.43 -7.58
CA ILE A 70 -4.26 29.39 -8.53
C ILE A 70 -4.59 30.71 -7.81
N ALA A 71 -5.19 30.65 -6.63
CA ALA A 71 -5.57 31.83 -5.87
C ALA A 71 -4.35 32.69 -5.50
N THR A 72 -3.22 32.08 -5.12
CA THR A 72 -1.99 32.83 -4.80
C THR A 72 -1.38 33.48 -6.03
N ILE A 73 -1.35 32.78 -7.18
CA ILE A 73 -0.86 33.33 -8.44
C ILE A 73 -1.71 34.54 -8.86
N VAL A 74 -3.03 34.43 -8.78
CA VAL A 74 -3.96 35.52 -9.11
C VAL A 74 -3.77 36.72 -8.18
N ALA A 75 -3.63 36.48 -6.86
CA ALA A 75 -3.39 37.55 -5.90
C ALA A 75 -2.11 38.32 -6.21
N LEU A 76 -1.01 37.62 -6.55
CA LEU A 76 0.26 38.24 -6.92
C LEU A 76 0.16 39.01 -8.25
N ALA A 77 -0.57 38.49 -9.23
CA ALA A 77 -0.77 39.15 -10.52
C ALA A 77 -1.65 40.41 -10.43
N ILE A 78 -2.56 40.49 -9.46
CA ILE A 78 -3.39 41.69 -9.21
C ILE A 78 -2.62 42.73 -8.37
N LEU A 79 -1.68 42.29 -7.54
CA LEU A 79 -0.85 43.16 -6.70
C LEU A 79 0.26 43.88 -7.49
N PHE A 80 0.62 43.35 -8.66
CA PHE A 80 1.66 43.89 -9.55
C PHE A 80 1.03 44.71 -10.68
#